data_AF-A0A6J2YV21-F1
#
_entry.id   AF-A0A6J2YV21-F1
#
_cell.length_a   1.000
_cell.length_b   1.000
_cell.length_c   1.000
_cell.angle_alpha   90.00
_cell.angle_beta   90.00
_cell.angle_gamma   90.00
#
_symmetry.space_group_name_H-M   'P 1'
#
loop_
_entity.id
_entity.type
_entity.pdbx_description
1 polymer ?
#
loop_
_entity_poly.entity_id
_entity_poly.type
_entity_poly.pdbx_seq_one_letter_code
_entity_poly.pdbx_strand_id
1 'polypeptide(L)'
;MPVYSKIKNICMLGAVSGLAGFYYLKEKNVAFTSWTSNYEPSPCAKWDENWDHRAPEHIRSRKTSLVNKDNNNNINIEKNTPKACRNLILIRHGQYNLKGLSDKERYLTVLGRLQAEYTGKRLRELNLPYTNIVKSTMARANETGSIISVQLPTVPVSHCDLLREGAPIPPEPPLGDYRPEAHKFYEDGARIEAAFRKYFHRADPDQENDSYTIIVCHGNVIRYLVCRALQFPAEAWLRLSLYHASITWISITPSGRCVLRTFGDAGHMPPEALTST
;
A
#
# COMPACT_ATOMS: atom_id res chain seq x y z
N MET A 1 -4.98 29.18 64.80
CA MET A 1 -3.68 29.87 64.88
C MET A 1 -2.70 29.19 63.94
N PRO A 2 -2.26 29.90 62.88
CA PRO A 2 -1.31 29.42 61.87
C PRO A 2 0.12 29.78 62.29
N VAL A 3 1.12 29.03 61.83
CA VAL A 3 2.51 29.50 61.82
C VAL A 3 3.11 29.24 60.43
N TYR A 4 3.05 30.32 59.65
CA TYR A 4 3.96 30.68 58.55
C TYR A 4 5.44 30.43 58.91
N SER A 5 6.28 30.30 57.87
CA SER A 5 7.77 30.36 57.86
C SER A 5 8.40 28.97 57.61
N LYS A 6 9.01 28.69 56.46
CA LYS A 6 10.05 29.47 55.79
C LYS A 6 10.00 29.30 54.26
N ILE A 7 9.52 30.33 53.57
CA ILE A 7 10.02 30.67 52.24
C ILE A 7 11.17 31.65 52.48
N LYS A 8 12.40 31.22 52.18
CA LYS A 8 13.50 32.13 51.88
C LYS A 8 14.43 31.48 50.85
N ASN A 9 14.41 32.09 49.67
CA ASN A 9 15.52 32.21 48.73
C ASN A 9 15.94 30.98 47.92
N ILE A 10 15.20 30.67 46.86
CA ILE A 10 15.79 30.45 45.53
C ILE A 10 14.93 31.22 44.50
N CYS A 11 15.08 32.55 44.50
CA CYS A 11 14.91 33.34 43.28
C CYS A 11 16.20 33.18 42.48
N MET A 12 16.24 32.27 41.52
CA MET A 12 17.16 32.21 40.37
C MET A 12 16.95 30.87 39.68
N LEU A 13 15.89 30.73 38.87
CA LEU A 13 15.74 29.70 37.80
C LEU A 13 14.44 29.91 36.98
N GLY A 14 13.86 31.11 37.00
CA GLY A 14 12.56 31.41 36.38
C GLY A 14 12.54 31.33 34.84
N ALA A 15 13.70 31.44 34.18
CA ALA A 15 13.77 31.34 32.71
C ALA A 15 13.97 29.90 32.22
N VAL A 16 14.81 29.09 32.88
CA VAL A 16 15.15 27.72 32.44
C VAL A 16 14.03 26.73 32.76
N SER A 17 13.37 26.87 33.92
CA SER A 17 12.22 26.03 34.30
C SER A 17 10.98 26.33 33.46
N GLY A 18 10.78 27.60 33.06
CA GLY A 18 9.73 28.01 32.13
C GLY A 18 9.97 27.48 30.71
N LEU A 19 11.21 27.54 30.20
CA LEU A 19 11.59 26.97 28.90
C LEU A 19 11.48 25.44 28.88
N ALA A 20 11.98 24.76 29.92
CA ALA A 20 11.88 23.30 30.04
C ALA A 20 10.42 22.85 30.21
N GLY A 21 9.63 23.57 31.02
CA GLY A 21 8.19 23.34 31.17
C GLY A 21 7.42 23.61 29.88
N PHE A 22 7.77 24.66 29.13
CA PHE A 22 7.18 24.97 27.83
C PHE A 22 7.54 23.92 26.77
N TYR A 23 8.79 23.45 26.72
CA TYR A 23 9.20 22.35 25.85
C TYR A 23 8.50 21.03 26.24
N TYR A 24 8.42 20.74 27.54
CA TYR A 24 7.76 19.53 28.06
C TYR A 24 6.24 19.53 27.83
N LEU A 25 5.59 20.70 27.92
CA LEU A 25 4.16 20.86 27.66
C LEU A 25 3.85 20.95 26.15
N LYS A 26 4.77 21.48 25.33
CA LYS A 26 4.65 21.50 23.86
C LYS A 26 4.65 20.09 23.27
N GLU A 27 5.30 19.12 23.92
CA GLU A 27 5.33 17.72 23.46
C GLU A 27 4.07 16.91 23.78
N LYS A 28 3.19 17.36 24.70
CA LYS A 28 2.18 16.44 25.28
C LYS A 28 0.74 16.60 24.84
N ASN A 29 0.39 17.59 24.04
CA ASN A 29 -0.98 17.73 23.54
C ASN A 29 -0.98 18.10 22.06
N VAL A 30 -0.64 17.15 21.19
CA VAL A 30 -0.98 17.25 19.77
C VAL A 30 -2.48 16.97 19.65
N ALA A 31 -3.30 18.00 19.85
CA ALA A 31 -4.70 17.95 19.45
C ALA A 31 -4.74 17.97 17.91
N PHE A 32 -5.20 16.89 17.27
CA PHE A 32 -5.37 16.81 15.82
C PHE A 32 -6.58 17.63 15.30
N THR A 33 -6.98 18.68 16.01
CA THR A 33 -8.24 19.38 15.76
C THR A 33 -8.03 20.76 15.17
N SER A 34 -8.77 20.96 14.08
CA SER A 34 -9.21 22.20 13.43
C SER A 34 -8.17 23.00 12.64
N TRP A 35 -8.52 23.13 11.35
CA TRP A 35 -8.15 24.19 10.43
C TRP A 35 -7.84 25.51 11.15
N THR A 36 -6.56 25.73 11.41
CA THR A 36 -6.02 27.08 11.63
C THR A 36 -5.24 27.42 10.36
N SER A 37 -5.24 28.69 9.96
CA SER A 37 -4.61 29.18 8.72
C SER A 37 -3.11 28.87 8.58
N ASN A 38 -2.49 28.30 9.61
CA ASN A 38 -1.06 28.00 9.70
C ASN A 38 -0.80 26.48 9.89
N TYR A 39 -1.78 25.62 9.57
CA TYR A 39 -1.57 24.17 9.66
C TYR A 39 -0.58 23.69 8.59
N GLU A 40 0.56 23.17 9.02
CA GLU A 40 1.46 22.40 8.18
C GLU A 40 1.38 20.91 8.54
N PRO A 41 1.18 20.00 7.58
CA PRO A 41 1.30 18.57 7.82
C PRO A 41 2.69 18.20 8.34
N SER A 42 2.76 17.17 9.17
CA SER A 42 4.04 16.60 9.60
C SER A 42 4.87 16.18 8.37
N PRO A 43 6.22 16.13 8.47
CA PRO A 43 7.06 15.74 7.35
C PRO A 43 6.69 14.38 6.75
N CYS A 44 6.28 13.41 7.58
CA CYS A 44 5.84 12.09 7.12
C CYS A 44 4.43 12.06 6.49
N ALA A 45 3.65 13.14 6.62
CA ALA A 45 2.34 13.29 6.00
C ALA A 45 2.38 14.14 4.72
N LYS A 46 3.53 14.77 4.41
CA LYS A 46 3.70 15.49 3.14
C LYS A 46 3.73 14.50 1.99
N TRP A 47 2.96 14.79 0.96
CA TRP A 47 2.83 13.94 -0.21
C TRP A 47 3.92 14.29 -1.24
N ASP A 48 4.66 13.28 -1.70
CA ASP A 48 5.53 13.35 -2.87
C ASP A 48 4.69 13.18 -4.14
N GLU A 49 4.50 14.26 -4.89
CA GLU A 49 3.74 14.23 -6.14
C GLU A 49 4.46 13.47 -7.27
N ASN A 50 5.78 13.23 -7.19
CA ASN A 50 6.52 12.51 -8.23
C ASN A 50 7.09 11.16 -7.74
N TRP A 51 6.36 10.52 -6.83
CA TRP A 51 6.72 9.24 -6.20
C TRP A 51 6.97 8.09 -7.19
N ASP A 52 6.33 8.13 -8.37
CA ASP A 52 6.48 7.13 -9.43
C ASP A 52 7.48 7.55 -10.53
N HIS A 53 8.07 8.74 -10.41
CA HIS A 53 8.97 9.36 -11.39
C HIS A 53 8.36 9.55 -12.79
N ARG A 54 7.03 9.66 -12.88
CA ARG A 54 6.28 9.83 -14.14
C ARG A 54 5.47 11.12 -14.20
N ALA A 55 5.72 12.08 -13.31
CA ALA A 55 5.07 13.38 -13.39
C ALA A 55 5.45 14.08 -14.72
N PRO A 56 4.49 14.64 -15.46
CA PRO A 56 4.73 15.21 -16.78
C PRO A 56 5.82 16.29 -16.81
N GLU A 57 5.95 17.08 -15.74
CA GLU A 57 6.96 18.15 -15.67
C GLU A 57 8.39 17.59 -15.57
N HIS A 58 8.54 16.32 -15.19
CA HIS A 58 9.83 15.67 -14.97
C HIS A 58 10.25 14.73 -16.12
N ILE A 59 9.36 14.45 -17.07
CA ILE A 59 9.66 13.60 -18.23
C ILE A 59 10.44 14.41 -19.27
N ARG A 60 11.77 14.21 -19.30
CA ARG A 60 12.64 14.85 -20.30
C ARG A 60 12.44 14.20 -21.67
N SER A 61 11.96 14.99 -22.64
CA SER A 61 12.13 14.63 -24.05
C SER A 61 13.63 14.55 -24.36
N ARG A 62 14.09 13.39 -24.83
CA ARG A 62 15.50 13.16 -25.22
C ARG A 62 15.93 14.00 -26.45
N LYS A 63 15.02 14.77 -27.05
CA LYS A 63 15.25 15.56 -28.26
C LYS A 63 14.49 16.88 -28.21
N THR A 64 15.07 17.90 -27.61
CA THR A 64 14.71 19.27 -28.01
C THR A 64 15.93 20.19 -27.86
N SER A 65 16.52 20.48 -29.01
CA SER A 65 17.49 21.54 -29.23
C SER A 65 16.90 22.90 -28.83
N LEU A 66 17.80 23.81 -28.49
CA LEU A 66 17.60 25.11 -27.83
C LEU A 66 16.82 26.17 -28.64
N VAL A 67 15.65 25.86 -29.22
CA VAL A 67 14.84 26.86 -29.94
C VAL A 67 13.35 26.69 -29.59
N ASN A 68 12.73 27.79 -29.12
CA ASN A 68 11.36 27.93 -28.62
C ASN A 68 11.02 27.07 -27.38
N LYS A 69 11.48 27.52 -26.20
CA LYS A 69 11.28 26.79 -24.92
C LYS A 69 9.83 26.72 -24.46
N ASP A 70 9.03 27.78 -24.56
CA ASP A 70 7.79 27.85 -23.79
C ASP A 70 6.61 27.09 -24.43
N ASN A 71 6.35 27.27 -25.73
CA ASN A 71 5.29 26.52 -26.42
C ASN A 71 5.62 25.02 -26.55
N ASN A 72 6.89 24.67 -26.81
CA ASN A 72 7.29 23.27 -26.91
C ASN A 72 7.22 22.55 -25.56
N ASN A 73 7.47 23.25 -24.44
CA ASN A 73 7.35 22.66 -23.11
C ASN A 73 5.89 22.34 -22.77
N ASN A 74 4.95 23.25 -23.02
CA ASN A 74 3.53 23.01 -22.73
C ASN A 74 2.96 21.85 -23.57
N ILE A 75 3.28 21.78 -24.86
CA ILE A 75 2.86 20.67 -25.73
C ILE A 75 3.47 19.34 -25.26
N ASN A 76 4.73 19.35 -24.81
CA ASN A 76 5.38 18.14 -24.29
C ASN A 76 4.77 17.70 -22.95
N ILE A 77 4.40 18.64 -22.07
CA ILE A 77 3.70 18.34 -20.82
C ILE A 77 2.32 17.72 -21.11
N GLU A 78 1.53 18.35 -21.98
CA GLU A 78 0.20 17.85 -22.34
C GLU A 78 0.27 16.44 -22.96
N LYS A 79 1.24 16.22 -23.86
CA LYS A 79 1.47 14.91 -24.48
C LYS A 79 1.87 13.82 -23.48
N ASN A 80 2.61 14.20 -22.43
CA ASN A 80 3.06 13.27 -21.39
C ASN A 80 2.10 13.20 -20.19
N THR A 81 1.01 13.95 -20.20
CA THR A 81 0.01 13.95 -19.13
C THR A 81 -0.84 12.67 -19.22
N PRO A 82 -0.83 11.81 -18.19
CA PRO A 82 -1.74 10.68 -18.11
C PRO A 82 -3.20 11.16 -18.13
N LYS A 83 -4.11 10.33 -18.65
CA LYS A 83 -5.53 10.66 -18.78
C LYS A 83 -6.46 9.67 -18.06
N ALA A 84 -6.01 8.43 -17.93
CA ALA A 84 -6.78 7.34 -17.35
C ALA A 84 -6.41 7.06 -15.88
N CYS A 85 -7.38 6.57 -15.11
CA CYS A 85 -7.15 5.99 -13.80
C CYS A 85 -6.69 4.53 -13.90
N ARG A 86 -5.85 4.11 -12.97
CA ARG A 86 -5.47 2.71 -12.79
C ARG A 86 -6.04 2.17 -11.48
N ASN A 87 -6.87 1.14 -11.57
CA ASN A 87 -7.45 0.46 -10.43
C ASN A 87 -6.73 -0.86 -10.20
N LEU A 88 -6.10 -0.98 -9.02
CA LEU A 88 -5.39 -2.17 -8.58
C LEU A 88 -6.23 -2.86 -7.50
N ILE A 89 -6.71 -4.06 -7.81
CA ILE A 89 -7.55 -4.88 -6.93
C ILE A 89 -6.70 -6.04 -6.43
N LEU A 90 -6.12 -5.86 -5.26
CA LEU A 90 -5.23 -6.81 -4.61
C LEU A 90 -6.03 -7.85 -3.83
N ILE A 91 -5.70 -9.11 -4.00
CA ILE A 91 -6.40 -10.23 -3.37
C ILE A 91 -5.38 -11.09 -2.63
N ARG A 92 -5.57 -11.26 -1.32
CA ARG A 92 -4.77 -12.23 -0.55
C ARG A 92 -5.18 -13.64 -0.96
N HIS A 93 -4.24 -14.57 -1.08
CA HIS A 93 -4.57 -15.99 -1.29
C HIS A 93 -5.59 -16.54 -0.25
N GLY A 94 -6.32 -17.59 -0.62
CA GLY A 94 -7.19 -18.34 0.30
C GLY A 94 -6.41 -19.11 1.37
N GLN A 95 -7.10 -19.64 2.37
CA GLN A 95 -6.50 -20.49 3.40
C GLN A 95 -5.78 -21.69 2.76
N TYR A 96 -4.63 -22.07 3.29
CA TYR A 96 -3.76 -23.06 2.66
C TYR A 96 -3.13 -24.02 3.67
N ASN A 97 -2.58 -25.12 3.16
CA ASN A 97 -1.90 -26.13 3.94
C ASN A 97 -0.54 -25.61 4.46
N LEU A 98 -0.50 -25.22 5.74
CA LEU A 98 0.73 -24.78 6.41
C LEU A 98 1.73 -25.91 6.67
N LYS A 99 1.28 -27.18 6.64
CA LYS A 99 2.14 -28.35 6.91
C LYS A 99 2.99 -28.77 5.72
N GLY A 100 2.77 -28.17 4.54
CA GLY A 100 3.55 -28.46 3.34
C GLY A 100 5.03 -28.03 3.49
N LEU A 101 5.95 -28.94 3.18
CA LEU A 101 7.39 -28.70 3.27
C LEU A 101 7.89 -27.91 2.05
N SER A 102 7.34 -28.20 0.88
CA SER A 102 7.60 -27.50 -0.38
C SER A 102 6.46 -26.56 -0.77
N ASP A 103 6.72 -25.60 -1.67
CA ASP A 103 5.67 -24.69 -2.17
C ASP A 103 4.52 -25.45 -2.84
N LYS A 104 4.80 -26.55 -3.55
CA LYS A 104 3.79 -27.39 -4.20
C LYS A 104 2.80 -28.04 -3.22
N GLU A 105 3.26 -28.34 -2.01
CA GLU A 105 2.43 -28.96 -0.95
C GLU A 105 1.65 -27.92 -0.14
N ARG A 106 1.94 -26.62 -0.34
CA ARG A 106 1.24 -25.48 0.28
C ARG A 106 0.06 -25.03 -0.59
N TYR A 107 -0.76 -26.00 -1.00
CA TYR A 107 -2.00 -25.81 -1.75
C TYR A 107 -3.15 -25.34 -0.84
N LEU A 108 -4.25 -24.87 -1.42
CA LEU A 108 -5.43 -24.40 -0.68
C LEU A 108 -6.14 -25.52 0.09
N THR A 109 -6.61 -25.20 1.28
CA THR A 109 -7.55 -26.09 2.00
C THR A 109 -8.90 -26.11 1.28
N VAL A 110 -9.80 -27.03 1.66
CA VAL A 110 -11.19 -27.01 1.17
C VAL A 110 -11.83 -25.64 1.44
N LEU A 111 -11.62 -25.08 2.63
CA LEU A 111 -12.11 -23.75 2.98
C LEU A 111 -11.45 -22.66 2.12
N GLY A 112 -10.14 -22.75 1.86
CA GLY A 112 -9.44 -21.80 1.01
C GLY A 112 -9.96 -21.73 -0.43
N ARG A 113 -10.34 -22.87 -0.99
CA ARG A 113 -11.00 -22.92 -2.30
C ARG A 113 -12.35 -22.24 -2.27
N LEU A 114 -13.16 -22.51 -1.25
CA LEU A 114 -14.46 -21.86 -1.06
C LEU A 114 -14.33 -20.34 -0.89
N GLN A 115 -13.35 -19.87 -0.13
CA GLN A 115 -13.03 -18.44 0.00
C GLN A 115 -12.67 -17.80 -1.35
N ALA A 116 -11.86 -18.49 -2.17
CA ALA A 116 -11.52 -18.04 -3.51
C ALA A 116 -12.75 -17.98 -4.43
N GLU A 117 -13.68 -18.94 -4.32
CA GLU A 117 -14.94 -18.94 -5.06
C GLU A 117 -15.84 -17.76 -4.68
N TYR A 118 -16.02 -17.47 -3.39
CA TYR A 118 -16.79 -16.31 -2.94
C TYR A 118 -16.21 -15.02 -3.52
N THR A 119 -14.88 -14.90 -3.50
CA THR A 119 -14.18 -13.73 -4.02
C THR A 119 -14.34 -13.61 -5.54
N GLY A 120 -14.24 -14.71 -6.27
CA GLY A 120 -14.50 -14.75 -7.71
C GLY A 120 -15.94 -14.35 -8.06
N LYS A 121 -16.92 -14.86 -7.31
CA LYS A 121 -18.34 -14.47 -7.47
C LYS A 121 -18.54 -12.98 -7.21
N ARG A 122 -17.93 -12.45 -6.14
CA ARG A 122 -17.99 -11.03 -5.81
C ARG A 122 -17.43 -10.15 -6.93
N LEU A 123 -16.27 -10.50 -7.49
CA LEU A 123 -15.69 -9.76 -8.61
C LEU A 123 -16.60 -9.80 -9.84
N ARG A 124 -17.17 -10.97 -10.16
CA ARG A 124 -18.15 -11.07 -11.25
C ARG A 124 -19.37 -10.20 -11.02
N GLU A 125 -19.90 -10.14 -9.80
CA GLU A 125 -21.03 -9.27 -9.44
C GLU A 125 -20.72 -7.78 -9.56
N LEU A 126 -19.50 -7.37 -9.21
CA LEU A 126 -19.06 -5.99 -9.41
C LEU A 126 -19.02 -5.60 -10.89
N ASN A 127 -18.82 -6.58 -11.79
CA ASN A 127 -18.89 -6.42 -13.24
C ASN A 127 -18.08 -5.22 -13.78
N LEU A 128 -16.88 -5.01 -13.23
CA LEU A 128 -15.97 -3.95 -13.66
C LEU A 128 -15.26 -4.38 -14.97
N PRO A 129 -14.76 -3.44 -15.79
CA PRO A 129 -14.03 -3.76 -17.01
C PRO A 129 -12.60 -4.22 -16.68
N TYR A 130 -12.50 -5.43 -16.11
CA TYR A 130 -11.24 -6.06 -15.72
C TYR A 130 -10.30 -6.23 -16.91
N THR A 131 -9.11 -5.65 -16.82
CA THR A 131 -8.14 -5.63 -17.92
C THR A 131 -7.16 -6.79 -17.84
N ASN A 132 -6.82 -7.27 -16.63
CA ASN A 132 -5.87 -8.36 -16.44
C ASN A 132 -5.97 -8.98 -15.03
N ILE A 133 -5.63 -10.26 -14.91
CA ILE A 133 -5.41 -10.96 -13.64
C ILE A 133 -3.93 -11.36 -13.55
N VAL A 134 -3.22 -10.82 -12.57
CA VAL A 134 -1.82 -11.18 -12.27
C VAL A 134 -1.78 -12.09 -11.06
N LYS A 135 -1.12 -13.24 -11.17
CA LYS A 135 -0.99 -14.22 -10.10
C LYS A 135 0.46 -14.28 -9.62
N SER A 136 0.68 -14.28 -8.31
CA SER A 136 1.94 -14.75 -7.74
C SER A 136 2.16 -16.22 -8.14
N THR A 137 3.41 -16.60 -8.38
CA THR A 137 3.80 -17.97 -8.74
C THR A 137 3.76 -18.98 -7.60
N MET A 138 3.62 -18.55 -6.33
CA MET A 138 3.44 -19.48 -5.20
C MET A 138 2.13 -20.27 -5.31
N ALA A 139 2.16 -21.56 -5.02
CA ALA A 139 1.05 -22.50 -5.24
C ALA A 139 -0.32 -21.98 -4.73
N ARG A 140 -0.42 -21.58 -3.46
CA ARG A 140 -1.65 -21.02 -2.87
C ARG A 140 -2.23 -19.81 -3.61
N ALA A 141 -1.39 -18.89 -4.08
CA ALA A 141 -1.84 -17.70 -4.79
C ALA A 141 -2.23 -18.04 -6.23
N ASN A 142 -1.48 -18.94 -6.87
CA ASN A 142 -1.81 -19.44 -8.20
C ASN A 142 -3.17 -20.18 -8.19
N GLU A 143 -3.37 -21.10 -7.25
CA GLU A 143 -4.63 -21.85 -7.11
C GLU A 143 -5.81 -20.89 -6.81
N THR A 144 -5.63 -19.92 -5.91
CA THR A 144 -6.64 -18.88 -5.62
C THR A 144 -7.01 -18.12 -6.89
N GLY A 145 -6.01 -17.61 -7.61
CA GLY A 145 -6.24 -16.84 -8.82
C GLY A 145 -6.84 -17.68 -9.94
N SER A 146 -6.57 -18.97 -9.98
CA SER A 146 -7.14 -19.90 -10.96
C SER A 146 -8.63 -20.14 -10.73
N ILE A 147 -9.05 -20.30 -9.48
CA ILE A 147 -10.46 -20.35 -9.11
C ILE A 147 -11.18 -19.03 -9.46
N ILE A 148 -10.55 -17.88 -9.15
CA ILE A 148 -11.10 -16.56 -9.49
C ILE A 148 -11.25 -16.40 -11.01
N SER A 149 -10.25 -16.78 -11.80
CA SER A 149 -10.29 -16.62 -13.27
C SER A 149 -11.42 -17.42 -13.95
N VAL A 150 -11.89 -18.52 -13.34
CA VAL A 150 -13.07 -19.25 -13.86
C VAL A 150 -14.33 -18.39 -13.83
N GLN A 151 -14.45 -17.48 -12.85
CA GLN A 151 -15.60 -16.56 -12.75
C GLN A 151 -15.50 -15.37 -13.73
N LEU A 152 -14.32 -15.14 -14.32
CA LEU A 152 -13.99 -14.02 -15.21
C LEU A 152 -13.28 -14.53 -16.49
N PRO A 153 -13.95 -15.38 -17.30
CA PRO A 153 -13.28 -16.18 -18.33
C PRO A 153 -12.66 -15.38 -19.48
N THR A 154 -13.09 -14.14 -19.69
CA THR A 154 -12.59 -13.26 -20.77
C THR A 154 -11.36 -12.44 -20.36
N VAL A 155 -11.02 -12.42 -19.07
CA VAL A 155 -9.93 -11.58 -18.55
C VAL A 155 -8.61 -12.32 -18.71
N PRO A 156 -7.60 -11.72 -19.37
CA PRO A 156 -6.31 -12.38 -19.55
C PRO A 156 -5.62 -12.63 -18.20
N VAL A 157 -4.82 -13.69 -18.16
CA VAL A 157 -4.10 -14.12 -16.95
C VAL A 157 -2.60 -14.10 -17.20
N SER A 158 -1.84 -13.52 -16.28
CA SER A 158 -0.39 -13.59 -16.26
C SER A 158 0.16 -13.95 -14.87
N HIS A 159 1.44 -14.35 -14.83
CA HIS A 159 2.12 -14.76 -13.60
C HIS A 159 3.33 -13.86 -13.34
N CYS A 160 3.68 -13.66 -12.06
CA CYS A 160 4.83 -12.83 -11.70
C CYS A 160 5.51 -13.27 -10.40
N ASP A 161 6.82 -13.53 -10.47
CA ASP A 161 7.65 -13.89 -9.32
C ASP A 161 7.92 -12.73 -8.35
N LEU A 162 7.83 -11.48 -8.83
CA LEU A 162 8.00 -10.31 -7.96
C LEU A 162 6.94 -10.28 -6.85
N LEU A 163 5.77 -10.89 -7.07
CA LEU A 163 4.65 -10.94 -6.15
C LEU A 163 4.68 -12.12 -5.18
N ARG A 164 5.74 -12.95 -5.16
CA ARG A 164 5.86 -14.03 -4.15
C ARG A 164 5.89 -13.45 -2.73
N GLU A 165 5.43 -14.20 -1.74
CA GLU A 165 5.48 -13.76 -0.35
C GLU A 165 6.91 -13.51 0.10
N GLY A 166 7.10 -12.63 1.07
CA GLY A 166 8.44 -12.34 1.61
C GLY A 166 8.41 -11.42 2.82
N ALA A 167 9.60 -11.10 3.30
CA ALA A 167 9.81 -10.11 4.36
C ALA A 167 10.21 -8.75 3.74
N PRO A 168 9.28 -7.79 3.58
CA PRO A 168 9.58 -6.57 2.82
C PRO A 168 10.63 -5.70 3.51
N ILE A 169 10.41 -5.33 4.77
CA ILE A 169 11.33 -4.57 5.62
C ILE A 169 11.05 -4.90 7.09
N PRO A 170 11.98 -4.60 8.02
CA PRO A 170 11.71 -4.70 9.45
C PRO A 170 10.46 -3.90 9.87
N PRO A 171 9.52 -4.51 10.59
CA PRO A 171 8.29 -3.85 11.03
C PRO A 171 8.51 -3.01 12.29
N GLU A 172 7.68 -1.97 12.47
CA GLU A 172 7.57 -1.19 13.70
C GLU A 172 6.09 -1.09 14.13
N PRO A 173 5.69 -1.58 15.32
CA PRO A 173 6.55 -2.20 16.33
C PRO A 173 7.08 -3.58 15.91
N PRO A 174 8.22 -4.02 16.48
CA PRO A 174 8.71 -5.37 16.28
C PRO A 174 7.71 -6.40 16.85
N LEU A 175 7.53 -7.51 16.14
CA LEU A 175 6.68 -8.63 16.57
C LEU A 175 7.56 -9.78 17.05
N GLY A 176 7.34 -10.24 18.29
CA GLY A 176 8.19 -11.20 18.98
C GLY A 176 8.52 -12.46 18.17
N ASP A 177 7.50 -13.06 17.55
CA ASP A 177 7.63 -14.31 16.79
C ASP A 177 8.02 -14.10 15.32
N TYR A 178 7.96 -12.86 14.82
CA TYR A 178 8.31 -12.53 13.44
C TYR A 178 9.75 -12.02 13.36
N ARG A 179 10.71 -12.96 13.23
CA ARG A 179 12.14 -12.65 13.14
C ARG A 179 12.81 -13.32 11.94
N PRO A 180 12.49 -12.93 10.69
CA PRO A 180 13.29 -13.32 9.54
C PRO A 180 14.75 -12.92 9.72
N GLU A 181 15.66 -13.72 9.16
CA GLU A 181 17.08 -13.34 9.10
C GLU A 181 17.27 -12.06 8.28
N ALA A 182 18.29 -11.27 8.62
CA ALA A 182 18.55 -9.98 7.97
C ALA A 182 18.62 -10.07 6.43
N HIS A 183 19.27 -11.11 5.89
CA HIS A 183 19.41 -11.31 4.44
C HIS A 183 18.05 -11.40 3.72
N LYS A 184 17.01 -11.94 4.38
CA LYS A 184 15.66 -12.05 3.81
C LYS A 184 15.04 -10.69 3.54
N PHE A 185 15.24 -9.72 4.43
CA PHE A 185 14.74 -8.37 4.21
C PHE A 185 15.38 -7.69 3.00
N TYR A 186 16.66 -7.96 2.72
CA TYR A 186 17.33 -7.40 1.55
C TYR A 186 16.83 -8.03 0.24
N GLU A 187 16.75 -9.36 0.18
CA GLU A 187 16.30 -10.08 -1.01
C GLU A 187 14.82 -9.83 -1.31
N ASP A 188 13.95 -10.05 -0.31
CA ASP A 188 12.52 -9.90 -0.48
C ASP A 188 12.11 -8.44 -0.57
N GLY A 189 12.73 -7.54 0.21
CA GLY A 189 12.46 -6.11 0.15
C GLY A 189 12.72 -5.52 -1.23
N ALA A 190 13.89 -5.81 -1.82
CA ALA A 190 14.19 -5.36 -3.18
C ALA A 190 13.21 -5.91 -4.22
N ARG A 191 12.85 -7.20 -4.10
CA ARG A 191 11.88 -7.85 -5.00
C ARG A 191 10.47 -7.28 -4.88
N ILE A 192 10.00 -7.02 -3.67
CA ILE A 192 8.66 -6.47 -3.41
C ILE A 192 8.60 -4.99 -3.82
N GLU A 193 9.66 -4.20 -3.59
CA GLU A 193 9.75 -2.82 -4.09
C GLU A 193 9.81 -2.79 -5.64
N ALA A 194 10.45 -3.77 -6.28
CA ALA A 194 10.37 -3.93 -7.73
C ALA A 194 8.94 -4.26 -8.20
N ALA A 195 8.19 -5.06 -7.44
CA ALA A 195 6.76 -5.28 -7.70
C ALA A 195 5.95 -3.97 -7.56
N PHE A 196 6.23 -3.16 -6.53
CA PHE A 196 5.62 -1.84 -6.35
C PHE A 196 5.85 -0.97 -7.59
N ARG A 197 7.10 -0.78 -8.00
CA ARG A 197 7.45 0.06 -9.17
C ARG A 197 6.86 -0.46 -10.48
N LYS A 198 6.70 -1.78 -10.63
CA LYS A 198 6.11 -2.41 -11.81
C LYS A 198 4.60 -2.18 -11.89
N TYR A 199 3.86 -2.27 -10.78
CA TYR A 199 2.40 -2.25 -10.82
C TYR A 199 1.79 -0.92 -10.36
N PHE A 200 2.43 -0.20 -9.45
CA PHE A 200 1.97 1.07 -8.89
C PHE A 200 2.69 2.21 -9.59
N HIS A 201 2.01 2.79 -10.57
CA HIS A 201 2.42 4.00 -11.26
C HIS A 201 1.21 4.60 -11.99
N ARG A 202 1.29 5.88 -12.40
CA ARG A 202 0.28 6.51 -13.27
C ARG A 202 0.12 5.74 -14.59
N ALA A 203 -1.04 5.90 -15.23
CA ALA A 203 -1.26 5.40 -16.58
C ALA A 203 -0.23 5.97 -17.57
N ASP A 204 0.08 5.19 -18.60
CA ASP A 204 0.87 5.72 -19.70
C ASP A 204 0.05 6.80 -20.45
N PRO A 205 0.68 7.85 -21.02
CA PRO A 205 -0.07 8.99 -21.60
C PRO A 205 -0.95 8.64 -22.79
N ASP A 206 -0.67 7.51 -23.46
CA ASP A 206 -1.42 6.94 -24.57
C ASP A 206 -2.58 6.04 -24.12
N GLN A 207 -2.69 5.72 -22.83
CA GLN A 207 -3.82 4.96 -22.30
C GLN A 207 -5.08 5.83 -22.25
N GLU A 208 -6.07 5.49 -23.09
CA GLU A 208 -7.31 6.26 -23.22
C GLU A 208 -8.37 5.92 -22.16
N ASN A 209 -8.43 4.66 -21.70
CA ASN A 209 -9.48 4.16 -20.81
C ASN A 209 -8.94 3.75 -19.44
N ASP A 210 -9.78 3.85 -18.42
CA ASP A 210 -9.49 3.33 -17.09
C ASP A 210 -9.18 1.82 -17.12
N SER A 211 -8.26 1.39 -16.27
CA SER A 211 -7.85 -0.02 -16.20
C SER A 211 -8.17 -0.61 -14.83
N TYR A 212 -8.46 -1.92 -14.79
CA TYR A 212 -8.83 -2.66 -13.59
C TYR A 212 -8.03 -3.96 -13.54
N THR A 213 -6.89 -3.93 -12.85
CA THR A 213 -5.99 -5.08 -12.72
C THR A 213 -6.22 -5.79 -11.40
N ILE A 214 -6.58 -7.06 -11.47
CA ILE A 214 -6.66 -7.94 -10.31
C ILE A 214 -5.26 -8.52 -10.05
N ILE A 215 -4.77 -8.45 -8.82
CA ILE A 215 -3.47 -8.99 -8.41
C ILE A 215 -3.68 -9.97 -7.25
N VAL A 216 -3.47 -11.26 -7.49
CA VAL A 216 -3.61 -12.31 -6.47
C VAL A 216 -2.23 -12.63 -5.89
N CYS A 217 -2.02 -12.26 -4.62
CA CYS A 217 -0.75 -12.40 -3.92
C CYS A 217 -0.93 -12.67 -2.42
N HIS A 218 -0.20 -11.98 -1.54
CA HIS A 218 -0.01 -12.39 -0.14
C HIS A 218 -0.12 -11.26 0.86
N GLY A 219 -0.19 -11.62 2.14
CA GLY A 219 -0.43 -10.68 3.22
C GLY A 219 0.65 -9.61 3.33
N ASN A 220 1.92 -10.00 3.45
CA ASN A 220 3.00 -9.02 3.68
C ASN A 220 3.19 -8.13 2.46
N VAL A 221 3.13 -8.72 1.26
CA VAL A 221 3.20 -8.00 -0.01
C VAL A 221 2.09 -6.93 -0.09
N ILE A 222 0.83 -7.29 0.13
CA ILE A 222 -0.29 -6.33 0.03
C ILE A 222 -0.13 -5.20 1.05
N ARG A 223 0.19 -5.53 2.31
CA ARG A 223 0.35 -4.53 3.38
C ARG A 223 1.46 -3.53 3.05
N TYR A 224 2.62 -4.02 2.61
CA TYR A 224 3.73 -3.17 2.21
C TYR A 224 3.35 -2.28 1.01
N LEU A 225 2.75 -2.85 -0.03
CA LEU A 225 2.32 -2.11 -1.22
C LEU A 225 1.31 -1.01 -0.88
N VAL A 226 0.39 -1.28 0.06
CA VAL A 226 -0.57 -0.27 0.56
C VAL A 226 0.14 0.86 1.29
N CYS A 227 1.04 0.55 2.23
CA CYS A 227 1.83 1.57 2.92
C CYS A 227 2.62 2.44 1.93
N ARG A 228 3.29 1.81 0.95
CA ARG A 228 4.05 2.51 -0.09
C ARG A 228 3.17 3.39 -0.96
N ALA A 229 2.04 2.87 -1.43
CA ALA A 229 1.12 3.60 -2.31
C ALA A 229 0.51 4.84 -1.64
N LEU A 230 0.19 4.74 -0.35
CA LEU A 230 -0.39 5.82 0.44
C LEU A 230 0.67 6.71 1.11
N GLN A 231 1.95 6.45 0.85
CA GLN A 231 3.09 7.13 1.47
C GLN A 231 3.05 7.13 3.00
N PHE A 232 2.48 6.08 3.59
CA PHE A 232 2.63 5.81 5.00
C PHE A 232 4.02 5.27 5.31
N PRO A 233 4.51 5.41 6.56
CA PRO A 233 5.71 4.72 7.00
C PRO A 233 5.62 3.24 6.65
N ALA A 234 6.55 2.75 5.83
CA ALA A 234 6.47 1.39 5.29
C ALA A 234 6.57 0.35 6.41
N GLU A 235 7.26 0.68 7.51
CA GLU A 235 7.47 -0.15 8.71
C GLU A 235 6.14 -0.47 9.40
N ALA A 236 5.09 0.30 9.15
CA ALA A 236 3.75 0.08 9.70
C ALA A 236 3.02 -1.11 9.08
N TRP A 237 3.62 -1.81 8.11
CA TRP A 237 2.95 -2.87 7.34
C TRP A 237 2.37 -4.00 8.20
N LEU A 238 2.98 -4.36 9.34
CA LEU A 238 2.41 -5.37 10.26
C LEU A 238 1.30 -4.84 11.19
N ARG A 239 1.00 -3.54 11.18
CA ARG A 239 -0.18 -2.98 11.87
C ARG A 239 -1.47 -3.27 11.11
N LEU A 240 -1.36 -3.72 9.86
CA LEU A 240 -2.48 -3.96 8.97
C LEU A 240 -2.80 -5.46 8.91
N SER A 241 -4.06 -5.83 9.10
CA SER A 241 -4.52 -7.22 9.02
C SER A 241 -5.42 -7.46 7.81
N LEU A 242 -5.39 -8.67 7.26
CA LEU A 242 -6.11 -9.04 6.04
C LEU A 242 -6.71 -10.43 6.24
N TYR A 243 -7.97 -10.66 5.89
CA TYR A 243 -8.51 -12.02 5.81
C TYR A 243 -7.97 -12.76 4.58
N HIS A 244 -7.96 -14.09 4.61
CA HIS A 244 -7.75 -14.90 3.41
C HIS A 244 -8.80 -14.57 2.35
N ALA A 245 -8.40 -14.54 1.08
CA ALA A 245 -9.25 -14.13 -0.04
C ALA A 245 -9.89 -12.72 0.07
N SER A 246 -9.39 -11.87 0.97
CA SER A 246 -9.88 -10.49 1.08
C SER A 246 -9.48 -9.63 -0.11
N ILE A 247 -10.30 -8.62 -0.39
CA ILE A 247 -10.13 -7.64 -1.46
C ILE A 247 -9.61 -6.32 -0.87
N THR A 248 -8.53 -5.81 -1.44
CA THR A 248 -8.00 -4.46 -1.19
C THR A 248 -7.94 -3.72 -2.51
N TRP A 249 -8.50 -2.51 -2.60
CA TRP A 249 -8.59 -1.77 -3.85
C TRP A 249 -7.95 -0.40 -3.72
N ILE A 250 -6.94 -0.12 -4.55
CA ILE A 250 -6.32 1.20 -4.71
C ILE A 250 -6.60 1.75 -6.12
N SER A 251 -7.03 3.01 -6.21
CA SER A 251 -7.09 3.77 -7.46
C SER A 251 -5.91 4.74 -7.53
N ILE A 252 -5.20 4.77 -8.66
CA ILE A 252 -4.17 5.77 -8.98
C ILE A 252 -4.75 6.71 -10.03
N THR A 253 -4.91 7.98 -9.68
CA THR A 253 -5.46 9.00 -10.60
C THR A 253 -4.42 9.42 -11.63
N PRO A 254 -4.82 10.11 -12.72
CA PRO A 254 -3.88 10.65 -13.69
C PRO A 254 -2.87 11.62 -13.07
N SER A 255 -3.30 12.38 -12.05
CA SER A 255 -2.43 13.27 -11.28
C SER A 255 -1.45 12.53 -10.37
N GLY A 256 -1.51 11.20 -10.26
CA GLY A 256 -0.65 10.38 -9.39
C GLY A 256 -1.13 10.24 -7.95
N ARG A 257 -2.31 10.76 -7.59
CA ARG A 257 -2.86 10.55 -6.25
C ARG A 257 -3.30 9.09 -6.10
N CYS A 258 -2.96 8.49 -4.97
CA CYS A 258 -3.40 7.15 -4.61
C CYS A 258 -4.59 7.22 -3.65
N VAL A 259 -5.66 6.48 -3.95
CA VAL A 259 -6.87 6.41 -3.12
C VAL A 259 -7.13 4.96 -2.76
N LEU A 260 -7.06 4.64 -1.46
CA LEU A 260 -7.49 3.34 -0.93
C LEU A 260 -9.01 3.33 -0.82
N ARG A 261 -9.68 2.55 -1.69
CA ARG A 261 -11.14 2.43 -1.76
C ARG A 261 -11.69 1.46 -0.73
N THR A 262 -10.99 0.35 -0.53
CA THR A 262 -11.28 -0.64 0.51
C THR A 262 -10.01 -1.38 0.88
N PHE A 263 -9.95 -1.90 2.11
CA PHE A 263 -8.80 -2.63 2.62
C PHE A 263 -9.25 -3.87 3.38
N GLY A 264 -8.77 -5.03 2.95
CA GLY A 264 -9.07 -6.30 3.61
C GLY A 264 -10.54 -6.69 3.61
N ASP A 265 -11.32 -6.23 2.63
CA ASP A 265 -12.74 -6.52 2.51
C ASP A 265 -12.99 -8.02 2.33
N ALA A 266 -13.75 -8.57 3.25
CA ALA A 266 -14.16 -9.96 3.29
C ALA A 266 -15.68 -10.09 3.54
N GLY A 267 -16.44 -8.98 3.44
CA GLY A 267 -17.87 -8.96 3.73
C GLY A 267 -18.71 -9.76 2.73
N HIS A 268 -18.15 -10.15 1.60
CA HIS A 268 -18.76 -11.07 0.62
C HIS A 268 -18.69 -12.54 1.05
N MET A 269 -17.98 -12.86 2.13
CA MET A 269 -17.87 -14.22 2.67
C MET A 269 -18.75 -14.36 3.91
N PRO A 270 -19.40 -15.52 4.12
CA PRO A 270 -20.12 -15.79 5.35
C PRO A 270 -19.14 -15.86 6.55
N PRO A 271 -19.59 -15.57 7.79
CA PRO A 271 -18.73 -15.53 8.96
C PRO A 271 -17.88 -16.78 9.18
N GLU A 272 -18.42 -17.96 8.88
CA GLU A 272 -17.76 -19.27 9.05
C GLU A 272 -16.60 -19.45 8.07
N ALA A 273 -16.57 -18.67 6.99
CA ALA A 273 -15.49 -18.68 6.02
C ALA A 273 -14.38 -17.65 6.34
N LEU A 274 -14.53 -16.80 7.36
CA LEU A 274 -13.54 -15.78 7.69
C LEU A 274 -12.36 -16.36 8.47
N THR A 275 -11.17 -16.35 7.87
CA THR A 275 -9.91 -16.74 8.52
C THR A 275 -8.77 -15.79 8.16
N SER A 276 -7.79 -15.62 9.04
CA SER A 276 -6.66 -14.69 8.83
C SER A 276 -5.28 -15.32 9.08
N THR A 277 -5.21 -16.46 9.76
CA THR A 277 -4.01 -17.24 10.08
C THR A 277 -3.92 -18.51 9.26
#